data_AF-A0A2P4YC03-F1
#
_entry.id   AF-A0A2P4YC03-F1
#
_cell.length_a   1.000
_cell.length_b   1.000
_cell.length_c   1.000
_cell.angle_alpha   90.00
_cell.angle_beta   90.00
_cell.angle_gamma   90.00
#
_symmetry.space_group_name_H-M   'P 1'
#
loop_
_entity.id
_entity.type
_entity.pdbx_description
1 polymer ?
#
loop_
_entity_poly.entity_id
_entity_poly.type
_entity_poly.pdbx_seq_one_letter_code
_entity_poly.pdbx_strand_id
1 'polypeptide(L)' 'MDEDIYMVQPDGFIDEAHPDYVCKLKRSVYGLKQSPRMWNQTIDKFMLELGFKKCEA' A
#
# COMPACT_ATOMS: atom_id res chain seq x y z
N MET A 1 -3.44 -6.93 -9.31
CA MET A 1 -2.05 -6.44 -9.35
C MET A 1 -1.64 -6.22 -7.91
N ASP A 2 -1.36 -7.34 -7.24
CA ASP A 2 -0.87 -7.36 -5.87
C ASP A 2 0.64 -7.50 -5.97
N GLU A 3 1.30 -6.39 -6.28
CA GLU A 3 2.75 -6.34 -6.27
C GLU A 3 3.20 -6.12 -4.83
N ASP A 4 4.05 -7.01 -4.34
CA ASP A 4 4.67 -6.84 -3.04
C ASP A 4 5.65 -5.66 -3.09
N ILE A 5 5.42 -4.66 -2.25
CA ILE A 5 6.31 -3.50 -2.13
C ILE A 5 7.22 -3.74 -0.93
N TYR A 6 8.53 -3.59 -1.15
CA TYR A 6 9.55 -3.69 -0.12
C TYR A 6 10.25 -2.33 0.06
N MET A 7 10.72 -2.06 1.26
CA MET A 7 11.54 -0.88 1.57
C MET A 7 12.74 -1.27 2.43
N VAL A 8 13.81 -0.49 2.36
CA VAL A 8 14.96 -0.63 3.26
C VAL A 8 14.52 -0.42 4.70
N GLN A 9 15.19 -1.10 5.64
CA GLN A 9 14.97 -0.90 7.07
C GLN A 9 15.22 0.58 7.43
N PRO A 10 14.27 1.25 8.11
CA PRO A 10 14.45 2.65 8.48
C PRO A 10 15.46 2.79 9.62
N ASP A 11 16.11 3.95 9.67
CA ASP A 11 17.05 4.29 10.72
C ASP A 11 16.38 4.15 12.10
N GLY A 12 17.03 3.43 13.02
CA GLY A 12 16.49 3.12 14.35
C GLY A 12 15.58 1.90 14.43
N PHE A 13 15.35 1.18 13.31
CA PHE A 13 14.62 -0.10 13.27
C PHE A 13 15.39 -1.20 12.53
N ILE A 14 16.71 -1.06 12.42
CA ILE A 14 17.57 -2.07 11.80
C ILE A 14 17.68 -3.27 12.75
N ASP A 15 17.38 -4.47 12.25
CA ASP A 15 17.67 -5.72 12.94
C ASP A 15 19.18 -6.00 12.87
N GLU A 16 19.86 -5.95 14.02
CA GLU A 16 21.30 -6.21 14.10
C GLU A 16 21.68 -7.64 13.69
N ALA A 17 20.77 -8.61 13.87
CA ALA A 17 20.99 -9.99 13.43
C ALA A 17 20.79 -10.17 11.93
N HIS A 18 20.00 -9.30 11.30
CA HIS A 18 19.64 -9.36 9.88
C HIS A 18 19.71 -7.97 9.22
N PRO A 19 20.91 -7.38 9.09
CA PRO A 19 21.06 -6.02 8.59
C PRO A 19 20.70 -5.86 7.11
N ASP A 20 20.69 -6.96 6.35
CA ASP A 20 20.37 -7.02 4.92
C ASP A 20 18.87 -7.21 4.62
N TYR A 21 18.04 -7.34 5.66
CA TYR A 21 16.61 -7.52 5.48
C TYR A 21 15.93 -6.24 4.98
N VAL A 22 14.76 -6.43 4.36
CA VAL A 22 13.89 -5.37 3.87
C VAL A 22 12.49 -5.52 4.45
N CYS A 23 11.81 -4.40 4.68
CA CYS A 23 10.46 -4.39 5.21
C CYS A 23 9.44 -4.58 4.09
N LYS A 24 8.55 -5.57 4.22
CA LYS A 24 7.37 -5.70 3.35
C LYS A 24 6.28 -4.73 3.77
N LEU A 25 5.88 -3.85 2.87
CA LEU A 25 4.82 -2.87 3.11
C LEU A 25 3.45 -3.54 3.03
N LYS A 26 2.70 -3.50 4.14
CA LYS A 26 1.31 -3.98 4.20
C LYS A 26 0.32 -3.03 3.50
N ARG A 27 0.71 -1.77 3.32
CA ARG A 27 -0.06 -0.70 2.68
C ARG A 27 0.88 0.19 1.89
N SER A 28 0.40 0.79 0.80
CA SER A 28 1.19 1.75 0.04
C SER A 28 1.46 2.98 0.89
N VAL A 29 2.74 3.34 1.03
CA VAL A 29 3.16 4.60 1.63
C VAL A 29 2.77 5.75 0.70
N TYR A 30 2.44 6.92 1.25
CA TYR A 30 2.15 8.10 0.44
C TYR A 30 3.33 8.44 -0.50
N GLY A 31 3.03 8.87 -1.72
CA GLY A 31 4.05 9.27 -2.70
C GLY A 31 4.61 8.15 -3.58
N LEU A 32 4.24 6.88 -3.36
CA LEU A 32 4.54 5.83 -4.33
C LEU A 32 3.66 6.03 -5.58
N LYS A 33 4.20 5.68 -6.75
CA LYS A 33 3.45 5.70 -8.03
C LYS A 33 2.14 4.90 -7.95
N GLN A 34 2.09 3.88 -7.10
CA GLN A 34 0.91 3.04 -6.92
C GLN A 34 -0.10 3.57 -5.89
N SER A 35 0.27 4.54 -5.05
CA SER A 35 -0.61 5.04 -3.99
C SER A 35 -1.94 5.58 -4.51
N PRO A 36 -2.00 6.39 -5.60
CA PRO A 36 -3.26 6.88 -6.14
C PRO A 36 -4.21 5.75 -6.55
N ARG A 37 -3.69 4.70 -7.18
CA ARG A 37 -4.49 3.54 -7.61
C ARG A 37 -5.03 2.74 -6.42
N MET A 38 -4.20 2.51 -5.42
CA MET A 38 -4.59 1.78 -4.20
C MET A 38 -5.62 2.56 -3.39
N TRP A 39 -5.49 3.88 -3.32
CA TRP A 39 -6.51 4.76 -2.73
C TRP A 39 -7.82 4.70 -3.50
N ASN A 40 -7.77 4.75 -4.85
CA ASN A 40 -8.97 4.61 -5.67
C ASN A 40 -9.69 3.28 -5.41
N GLN A 41 -8.97 2.15 -5.37
CA GLN A 41 -9.54 0.85 -5.05
C GLN A 41 -10.13 0.78 -3.63
N THR A 42 -9.46 1.41 -2.67
CA THR A 42 -9.92 1.46 -1.27
C THR A 42 -11.24 2.24 -1.16
N ILE A 43 -11.32 3.41 -1.80
CA ILE A 43 -12.53 4.24 -1.82
C ILE A 43 -13.63 3.55 -2.61
N ASP A 44 -13.32 2.95 -3.76
CA ASP A 44 -14.29 2.18 -4.56
C ASP A 44 -14.94 1.09 -3.72
N LYS A 45 -14.14 0.31 -3.00
CA LYS A 45 -14.64 -0.75 -2.12
C LYS A 45 -15.51 -0.19 -1.00
N PHE A 46 -15.08 0.89 -0.35
CA PHE A 46 -15.84 1.55 0.71
C PHE A 46 -17.19 2.09 0.22
N MET A 47 -17.23 2.71 -0.97
CA MET A 47 -18.47 3.20 -1.58
C MET A 47 -19.43 2.06 -1.90
N LEU A 48 -18.93 0.93 -2.42
CA LEU A 48 -19.74 -0.26 -2.67
C LEU A 48 -20.32 -0.84 -1.37
N GLU A 49 -19.55 -0.88 -0.29
CA GLU A 49 -20.03 -1.31 1.04
C GLU A 49 -21.13 -0.41 1.59
N LEU A 50 -21.10 0.88 1.26
CA LEU A 50 -22.15 1.85 1.57
C LEU A 50 -23.37 1.77 0.63
N GLY A 51 -23.36 0.89 -0.37
CA GLY A 51 -24.46 0.70 -1.32
C GLY A 51 -24.45 1.67 -2.50
N PHE A 52 -23.41 2.48 -2.65
CA PHE A 52 -23.22 3.31 -3.84
C PHE A 52 -22.82 2.43 -5.04
N LYS A 53 -23.23 2.86 -6.24
CA LYS A 53 -22.86 2.21 -7.50
C LYS A 53 -21.88 3.09 -8.25
N LYS A 54 -20.89 2.47 -8.91
CA LYS A 54 -20.04 3.19 -9.86
C LYS A 54 -20.89 3.73 -11.00
N CYS A 55 -20.67 4.98 -11.36
CA CYS A 55 -21.19 5.53 -12.60
C CYS A 55 -20.42 4.91 -13.77
N GLU A 56 -21.14 4.36 -14.74
CA GLU A 56 -20.55 4.02 -16.04
C GLU A 56 -20.43 5.31 -16.85
N ALA A 57 -19.27 5.52 -17.47
CA ALA A 57 -19.00 6.65 -18.37
C ALA A 57 -18.81 6.11 -19.79
#